data_AF-A0A3P1B4J3-F1
#
_entry.id   AF-A0A3P1B4J3-F1
#
_cell.length_a   1.000
_cell.length_b   1.000
_cell.length_c   1.000
_cell.angle_alpha   90.00
_cell.angle_beta   90.00
_cell.angle_gamma   90.00
#
_symmetry.space_group_name_H-M   'P 1'
#
loop_
_entity.id
_entity.type
_entity.pdbx_description
1 polymer ?
#
loop_
_entity_poly.entity_id
_entity_poly.type
_entity_poly.pdbx_seq_one_letter_code
_entity_poly.pdbx_strand_id
1 'polypeptide(L)'
;MNDRNTKFRESIGHKLKEYRLKNFLSIDDIVYMSEISKSSVLKAEKGTAKDIDLYVEYAKAVQYPLATLTDFNIPLIPINTLPKERLEAVNLTAKIREHIVNSRFLKAGKVVAEIKEELLRLKLIPKETTSQAVAGVMRNLKEDGLVATADKKGRKEVYLKYNE
;
A
#
# COMPACT_ATOMS: atom_id res chain seq x y z
N MET A 1 -9.31 -19.84 -10.90
CA MET A 1 -9.26 -18.40 -10.51
C MET A 1 -9.60 -18.35 -9.02
N ASN A 2 -8.68 -17.87 -8.17
CA ASN A 2 -8.61 -18.12 -6.72
C ASN A 2 -9.95 -18.06 -5.96
N ASP A 3 -10.36 -19.21 -5.38
CA ASP A 3 -11.56 -19.44 -4.57
C ASP A 3 -11.78 -18.41 -3.43
N ARG A 4 -10.70 -17.87 -2.86
CA ARG A 4 -10.76 -16.93 -1.71
C ARG A 4 -11.28 -15.53 -2.06
N ASN A 5 -10.94 -15.00 -3.24
CA ASN A 5 -11.41 -13.66 -3.67
C ASN A 5 -12.88 -13.69 -4.10
N THR A 6 -13.38 -14.86 -4.48
CA THR A 6 -14.80 -15.06 -4.81
C THR A 6 -15.63 -15.06 -3.53
N LYS A 7 -15.21 -15.80 -2.49
CA LYS A 7 -15.86 -15.83 -1.17
C LYS A 7 -15.99 -14.45 -0.52
N PHE A 8 -14.98 -13.59 -0.64
CA PHE A 8 -15.04 -12.21 -0.12
C PHE A 8 -16.13 -11.38 -0.82
N ARG A 9 -16.15 -11.40 -2.16
CA ARG A 9 -17.13 -10.65 -2.95
C ARG A 9 -18.54 -11.17 -2.74
N GLU A 10 -18.71 -12.49 -2.61
CA GLU A 10 -19.98 -13.11 -2.22
C GLU A 10 -20.45 -12.60 -0.87
N SER A 11 -19.55 -12.53 0.12
CA SER A 11 -19.90 -12.08 1.47
C SER A 11 -20.27 -10.58 1.52
N ILE A 12 -19.56 -9.72 0.77
CA ILE A 12 -19.94 -8.31 0.60
C ILE A 12 -21.29 -8.21 -0.12
N GLY A 13 -21.47 -8.95 -1.21
CA GLY A 13 -22.71 -8.97 -1.99
C GLY A 13 -23.93 -9.34 -1.16
N HIS A 14 -23.79 -10.34 -0.28
CA HIS A 14 -24.84 -10.74 0.65
C HIS A 14 -25.17 -9.62 1.66
N LYS A 15 -24.15 -8.98 2.26
CA LYS A 15 -24.39 -7.86 3.18
C LYS A 15 -25.05 -6.67 2.48
N LEU A 16 -24.65 -6.31 1.26
CA LEU A 16 -25.29 -5.25 0.49
C LEU A 16 -26.77 -5.54 0.24
N LYS A 17 -27.09 -6.79 -0.13
CA LYS A 17 -28.49 -7.23 -0.29
C LYS A 17 -29.27 -7.14 1.02
N GLU A 18 -28.68 -7.57 2.13
CA GLU A 18 -29.32 -7.46 3.46
C GLU A 18 -29.61 -6.01 3.82
N TYR A 19 -28.66 -5.10 3.62
CA TYR A 19 -28.85 -3.67 3.89
C TYR A 19 -29.89 -3.04 2.96
N ARG A 20 -29.88 -3.39 1.67
CA ARG A 20 -30.92 -2.94 0.73
C ARG A 20 -32.32 -3.33 1.21
N LEU A 21 -32.49 -4.60 1.59
CA LEU A 21 -33.77 -5.13 2.07
C LEU A 21 -34.20 -4.51 3.41
N LYS A 22 -33.26 -4.28 4.34
CA LYS A 22 -33.52 -3.61 5.63
C LYS A 22 -33.99 -2.16 5.47
N ASN A 23 -33.51 -1.49 4.43
CA ASN A 23 -33.92 -0.12 4.08
C ASN A 23 -35.12 -0.06 3.13
N PHE A 24 -35.77 -1.21 2.84
CA PHE A 24 -36.94 -1.30 1.97
C PHE A 24 -36.71 -0.80 0.53
N LEU A 25 -35.48 -0.87 0.04
CA LEU A 25 -35.09 -0.40 -1.29
C LEU A 25 -35.25 -1.51 -2.34
N SER A 26 -35.82 -1.17 -3.50
CA SER A 26 -35.87 -2.04 -4.67
C SER A 26 -34.54 -2.02 -5.42
N ILE A 27 -34.38 -2.94 -6.38
CA ILE A 27 -33.19 -2.92 -7.26
C ILE A 27 -33.19 -1.68 -8.14
N ASP A 28 -34.37 -1.23 -8.60
CA ASP A 28 -34.47 -0.07 -9.50
C ASP A 28 -34.16 1.24 -8.73
N ASP A 29 -34.44 1.29 -7.41
CA ASP A 29 -34.01 2.40 -6.54
C ASP A 29 -32.48 2.47 -6.44
N ILE A 30 -31.80 1.34 -6.32
CA ILE A 30 -30.33 1.30 -6.32
C ILE A 30 -29.75 1.73 -7.65
N VAL A 31 -30.33 1.26 -8.77
CA VAL A 31 -29.92 1.70 -10.11
C VAL A 31 -30.01 3.22 -10.23
N TYR A 32 -31.08 3.82 -9.72
CA TYR A 32 -31.27 5.26 -9.71
C TYR A 32 -30.25 5.98 -8.81
N MET A 33 -29.99 5.47 -7.60
CA MET A 33 -29.12 6.12 -6.61
C MET A 33 -27.62 5.99 -6.89
N SER A 34 -27.20 4.97 -7.64
CA SER A 34 -25.78 4.65 -7.86
C SER A 34 -25.37 4.69 -9.33
N GLU A 35 -26.30 4.95 -10.24
CA GLU A 35 -26.11 4.95 -11.70
C GLU A 35 -25.55 3.63 -12.27
N ILE A 36 -25.53 2.56 -11.47
CA ILE A 36 -25.07 1.25 -11.92
C ILE A 36 -26.20 0.50 -12.61
N SER A 37 -25.87 -0.23 -13.69
CA SER A 37 -26.88 -1.00 -14.41
C SER A 37 -27.54 -2.06 -13.51
N LYS A 38 -28.82 -2.36 -13.76
CA LYS A 38 -29.55 -3.45 -13.07
C LYS A 38 -28.80 -4.77 -13.07
N SER A 39 -28.14 -5.10 -14.19
CA SER A 39 -27.32 -6.31 -14.32
C SER A 39 -26.09 -6.28 -13.40
N SER A 40 -25.52 -5.10 -13.17
CA SER A 40 -24.39 -4.88 -12.27
C SER A 40 -24.80 -5.01 -10.81
N VAL A 41 -25.95 -4.44 -10.41
CA VAL A 41 -26.53 -4.64 -9.06
C VAL A 41 -26.67 -6.14 -8.75
N LEU A 42 -27.27 -6.90 -9.67
CA LEU A 42 -27.47 -8.35 -9.49
C LEU A 42 -26.15 -9.12 -9.42
N LYS A 43 -25.14 -8.72 -10.19
CA LYS A 43 -23.80 -9.34 -10.13
C LYS A 43 -23.10 -9.00 -8.82
N ALA A 44 -23.24 -7.77 -8.32
CA ALA A 44 -22.69 -7.33 -7.05
C ALA A 44 -23.30 -8.11 -5.88
N GLU A 45 -24.63 -8.23 -5.81
CA GLU A 45 -25.30 -9.04 -4.77
C GLU A 45 -24.87 -10.52 -4.80
N LYS A 46 -24.60 -11.05 -5.99
CA LYS A 46 -24.11 -12.43 -6.18
C LYS A 46 -22.61 -12.59 -5.94
N GLY A 47 -21.85 -11.52 -5.67
CA GLY A 47 -20.40 -11.58 -5.51
C GLY A 47 -19.61 -11.83 -6.81
N THR A 48 -20.25 -11.69 -7.96
CA THR A 48 -19.66 -12.01 -9.27
C THR A 48 -19.18 -10.78 -10.03
N ALA A 49 -19.50 -9.58 -9.55
CA ALA A 49 -18.93 -8.37 -10.10
C ALA A 49 -17.40 -8.37 -9.87
N LYS A 50 -16.65 -8.02 -10.92
CA LYS A 50 -15.17 -7.97 -10.88
C LYS A 50 -14.65 -6.57 -10.54
N ASP A 51 -15.49 -5.58 -10.76
CA ASP A 51 -15.19 -4.17 -10.52
C ASP A 51 -15.58 -3.79 -9.09
N ILE A 52 -14.61 -3.25 -8.33
CA ILE A 52 -14.80 -2.82 -6.94
C ILE A 52 -15.63 -1.54 -6.86
N ASP A 53 -15.59 -0.69 -7.87
CA ASP A 53 -16.28 0.60 -7.88
C ASP A 53 -17.80 0.40 -7.82
N LEU A 54 -18.30 -0.67 -8.43
CA LEU A 54 -19.70 -1.08 -8.33
C LEU A 54 -20.13 -1.41 -6.89
N TYR A 55 -19.25 -2.05 -6.11
CA TYR A 55 -19.54 -2.35 -4.71
C TYR A 55 -19.50 -1.09 -3.85
N VAL A 56 -18.62 -0.15 -4.17
CA VAL A 56 -18.48 1.14 -3.47
C VAL A 56 -19.72 2.01 -3.67
N GLU A 57 -20.15 2.23 -4.92
CA GLU A 57 -21.33 3.06 -5.19
C GLU A 57 -22.62 2.44 -4.64
N TYR A 58 -22.75 1.11 -4.71
CA TYR A 58 -23.88 0.42 -4.08
C TYR A 58 -23.84 0.57 -2.54
N ALA A 59 -22.68 0.38 -1.90
CA ALA A 59 -22.55 0.54 -0.45
C ALA A 59 -22.96 1.93 0.03
N LYS A 60 -22.61 2.99 -0.71
CA LYS A 60 -23.08 4.37 -0.45
C LYS A 60 -24.61 4.46 -0.52
N ALA A 61 -25.22 3.89 -1.57
CA ALA A 61 -26.67 3.94 -1.76
C ALA A 61 -27.45 3.29 -0.60
N VAL A 62 -26.91 2.21 -0.02
CA VAL A 62 -27.55 1.52 1.12
C VAL A 62 -27.01 1.95 2.49
N GLN A 63 -26.19 3.01 2.53
CA GLN A 63 -25.53 3.51 3.74
C GLN A 63 -24.78 2.42 4.52
N TYR A 64 -24.17 1.48 3.80
CA TYR A 64 -23.41 0.39 4.36
C TYR A 64 -21.91 0.76 4.41
N PRO A 65 -21.27 0.81 5.60
CA PRO A 65 -19.82 0.89 5.67
C PRO A 65 -19.23 -0.43 5.16
N LEU A 66 -18.49 -0.38 4.05
CA LEU A 66 -17.88 -1.57 3.47
C LEU A 66 -17.02 -2.31 4.50
N ALA A 67 -17.39 -3.55 4.77
CA ALA A 67 -16.62 -4.42 5.65
C ALA A 67 -15.23 -4.70 5.08
N THR A 68 -14.26 -4.71 5.99
CA THR A 68 -12.85 -5.01 5.78
C THR A 68 -12.62 -6.51 5.58
N LEU A 69 -11.44 -6.90 5.09
CA LEU A 69 -11.03 -8.32 5.01
C LEU A 69 -11.14 -9.03 6.38
N THR A 70 -10.86 -8.29 7.47
CA THR A 70 -10.97 -8.76 8.85
C THR A 70 -12.40 -9.05 9.28
N ASP A 71 -13.38 -8.27 8.82
CA ASP A 71 -14.81 -8.48 9.14
C ASP A 71 -15.39 -9.77 8.55
N PHE A 72 -14.66 -10.42 7.66
CA PHE A 72 -15.01 -11.70 7.04
C PHE A 72 -14.04 -12.84 7.39
N ASN A 73 -13.21 -12.66 8.43
CA ASN A 73 -12.19 -13.62 8.85
C ASN A 73 -11.23 -14.03 7.71
N ILE A 74 -10.97 -13.12 6.77
CA ILE A 74 -9.99 -13.37 5.71
C ILE A 74 -8.61 -13.06 6.27
N PRO A 75 -7.68 -14.03 6.28
CA PRO A 75 -6.35 -13.82 6.85
C PRO A 75 -5.57 -12.82 5.98
N LEU A 76 -4.97 -11.81 6.63
CA LEU A 76 -4.08 -10.82 6.00
C LEU A 76 -2.68 -11.40 5.75
N ILE A 77 -2.63 -12.56 5.10
CA ILE A 77 -1.39 -13.22 4.70
C ILE A 77 -1.25 -13.15 3.18
N PRO A 78 -0.08 -12.74 2.66
CA PRO A 78 0.15 -12.76 1.23
C PRO A 78 0.17 -14.21 0.71
N ILE A 79 -0.13 -14.39 -0.58
CA ILE A 79 -0.06 -15.70 -1.23
C ILE A 79 1.36 -16.27 -1.17
N ASN A 80 2.37 -15.40 -1.31
CA ASN A 80 3.78 -15.74 -1.26
C ASN A 80 4.47 -14.88 -0.20
N THR A 81 5.31 -15.48 0.64
CA THR A 81 6.21 -14.75 1.52
C THR A 81 7.39 -14.19 0.72
N LEU A 82 8.02 -13.15 1.24
CA LEU A 82 9.24 -12.62 0.62
C LEU A 82 10.39 -13.63 0.80
N PRO A 83 11.18 -13.91 -0.25
CA PRO A 83 12.41 -14.67 -0.12
C PRO A 83 13.43 -13.89 0.72
N LYS A 84 14.42 -14.59 1.28
CA LYS A 84 15.39 -14.05 2.25
C LYS A 84 16.08 -12.78 1.74
N GLU A 85 16.50 -12.78 0.48
CA GLU A 85 17.21 -11.66 -0.15
C GLU A 85 16.32 -10.41 -0.22
N ARG A 86 15.02 -10.58 -0.47
CA ARG A 86 14.06 -9.46 -0.47
C ARG A 86 13.76 -8.96 0.94
N LEU A 87 13.73 -9.86 1.92
CA LEU A 87 13.56 -9.48 3.32
C LEU A 87 14.74 -8.66 3.84
N GLU A 88 15.97 -9.02 3.46
CA GLU A 88 17.17 -8.26 3.78
C GLU A 88 17.14 -6.84 3.18
N ALA A 89 16.67 -6.70 1.94
CA ALA A 89 16.48 -5.39 1.31
C ALA A 89 15.40 -4.54 2.01
N VAL A 90 14.30 -5.15 2.44
CA VAL A 90 13.27 -4.47 3.25
C VAL A 90 13.85 -4.01 4.58
N ASN A 91 14.64 -4.85 5.26
CA ASN A 91 15.30 -4.50 6.52
C ASN A 91 16.28 -3.34 6.36
N LEU A 92 17.07 -3.31 5.29
CA LEU A 92 17.95 -2.19 4.98
C LEU A 92 17.16 -0.90 4.74
N THR A 93 16.06 -0.99 3.98
CA THR A 93 15.16 0.14 3.72
C THR A 93 14.54 0.68 5.00
N ALA A 94 14.07 -0.20 5.89
CA ALA A 94 13.50 0.19 7.17
C ALA A 94 14.52 0.96 8.03
N LYS A 95 15.75 0.44 8.16
CA LYS A 95 16.83 1.08 8.93
C LYS A 95 17.21 2.45 8.37
N ILE A 96 17.30 2.58 7.04
CA ILE A 96 17.57 3.87 6.38
C ILE A 96 16.42 4.85 6.65
N ARG A 97 15.16 4.42 6.50
CA ARG A 97 14.02 5.30 6.75
C ARG A 97 13.99 5.79 8.19
N GLU A 98 14.13 4.89 9.15
CA GLU A 98 14.04 5.21 10.58
C GLU A 98 15.17 6.13 11.05
N HIS A 99 16.42 5.80 10.69
CA HIS A 99 17.58 6.47 11.29
C HIS A 99 18.22 7.55 10.41
N ILE A 100 17.96 7.55 9.10
CA ILE A 100 18.56 8.50 8.15
C ILE A 100 17.51 9.50 7.64
N VAL A 101 16.40 9.00 7.07
CA VAL A 101 15.37 9.87 6.44
C VAL A 101 14.52 10.58 7.48
N ASN A 102 14.02 9.86 8.47
CA ASN A 102 13.15 10.40 9.52
C ASN A 102 13.93 11.13 10.63
N SER A 103 15.26 11.13 10.56
CA SER A 103 16.12 11.87 11.47
C SER A 103 16.55 13.21 10.88
N ARG A 104 17.33 13.99 11.65
CA ARG A 104 17.93 15.24 11.15
C ARG A 104 19.19 15.02 10.30
N PHE A 105 19.59 13.77 10.06
CA PHE A 105 20.88 13.45 9.43
C PHE A 105 21.02 14.02 8.02
N LEU A 106 19.95 13.99 7.22
CA LEU A 106 19.96 14.51 5.85
C LEU A 106 19.81 16.05 5.76
N LYS A 107 19.67 16.78 6.87
CA LYS A 107 19.42 18.23 6.86
C LYS A 107 20.53 19.03 6.15
N ALA A 108 21.78 18.59 6.28
CA ALA A 108 22.93 19.26 5.66
C ALA A 108 23.30 18.71 4.27
N GLY A 109 22.52 17.77 3.72
CA GLY A 109 22.87 17.04 2.51
C GLY A 109 23.95 15.99 2.77
N LYS A 110 23.69 14.75 2.36
CA LYS A 110 24.61 13.62 2.59
C LYS A 110 24.80 12.78 1.36
N VAL A 111 26.04 12.39 1.08
CA VAL A 111 26.33 11.40 0.03
C VAL A 111 26.18 9.98 0.58
N VAL A 112 26.02 9.00 -0.31
CA VAL A 112 25.88 7.57 0.05
C VAL A 112 26.98 7.06 0.98
N ALA A 113 28.21 7.53 0.81
CA ALA A 113 29.33 7.13 1.68
C ALA A 113 29.10 7.54 3.14
N GLU A 114 28.67 8.80 3.37
CA GLU A 114 28.37 9.30 4.72
C GLU A 114 27.17 8.58 5.34
N ILE A 115 26.15 8.28 4.52
CA ILE A 115 24.98 7.51 4.96
C ILE A 115 25.40 6.10 5.40
N LYS A 116 26.25 5.43 4.61
CA LYS A 116 26.77 4.10 4.94
C LYS A 116 27.60 4.15 6.22
N GLU A 117 28.50 5.12 6.36
CA GLU A 117 29.32 5.30 7.56
C GLU A 117 28.46 5.49 8.82
N GLU A 118 27.39 6.28 8.72
CA GLU A 118 26.46 6.49 9.82
C GLU A 118 25.73 5.21 10.21
N LEU A 119 25.21 4.45 9.23
CA LEU A 119 24.56 3.17 9.49
C LEU A 119 25.51 2.15 10.15
N LEU A 120 26.79 2.16 9.77
CA LEU A 120 27.83 1.33 10.39
C LEU A 120 28.14 1.80 11.81
N ARG A 121 28.24 3.13 12.04
CA ARG A 121 28.47 3.73 13.36
C ARG A 121 27.36 3.35 14.34
N LEU A 122 26.11 3.34 13.87
CA LEU A 122 24.93 2.92 14.63
C LEU A 122 24.80 1.40 14.76
N LYS A 123 25.69 0.61 14.15
CA LYS A 123 25.66 -0.87 14.11
C LYS A 123 24.35 -1.43 13.53
N LEU A 124 23.69 -0.68 12.64
CA LEU A 124 22.44 -1.08 12.01
C LEU A 124 22.67 -2.00 10.82
N ILE A 125 23.83 -1.91 10.17
CA ILE A 125 24.19 -2.73 9.01
C ILE A 125 25.55 -3.42 9.23
N PRO A 126 25.79 -4.58 8.62
CA PRO A 126 27.09 -5.22 8.64
C PRO A 126 28.11 -4.51 7.72
N LYS A 127 29.41 -4.68 7.97
CA LYS A 127 30.50 -3.99 7.25
C LYS A 127 30.53 -4.31 5.75
N GLU A 128 30.14 -5.52 5.42
CA GLU A 128 30.03 -6.10 4.09
C GLU A 128 28.89 -5.50 3.24
N THR A 129 27.98 -4.72 3.84
CA THR A 129 26.93 -4.01 3.08
C THR A 129 27.56 -3.09 2.04
N THR A 130 27.24 -3.28 0.76
CA THR A 130 27.86 -2.50 -0.31
C THR A 130 27.28 -1.09 -0.40
N SER A 131 28.09 -0.11 -0.85
CA SER A 131 27.59 1.23 -1.11
C SER A 131 26.55 1.25 -2.25
N GLN A 132 26.61 0.27 -3.16
CA GLN A 132 25.60 0.09 -4.21
C GLN A 132 24.23 -0.29 -3.63
N ALA A 133 24.17 -1.13 -2.59
CA ALA A 133 22.92 -1.47 -1.93
C ALA A 133 22.27 -0.23 -1.28
N VAL A 134 23.07 0.58 -0.58
CA VAL A 134 22.62 1.86 0.02
C VAL A 134 22.17 2.84 -1.07
N ALA A 135 22.93 2.97 -2.15
CA ALA A 135 22.56 3.83 -3.29
C ALA A 135 21.24 3.39 -3.94
N GLY A 136 21.03 2.08 -4.10
CA GLY A 136 19.79 1.52 -4.63
C GLY A 136 18.58 1.90 -3.78
N VAL A 137 18.69 1.78 -2.45
CA VAL A 137 17.63 2.21 -1.53
C VAL A 137 17.38 3.71 -1.62
N MET A 138 18.43 4.54 -1.58
CA MET A 138 18.27 5.99 -1.64
C MET A 138 17.66 6.48 -2.96
N ARG A 139 17.95 5.80 -4.08
CA ARG A 139 17.30 6.06 -5.37
C ARG A 139 15.81 5.73 -5.33
N ASN A 140 15.42 4.58 -4.81
CA ASN A 140 14.01 4.21 -4.69
C ASN A 140 13.26 5.19 -3.78
N LEU A 141 13.87 5.60 -2.66
CA LEU A 141 13.27 6.59 -1.76
C LEU A 141 13.12 7.97 -2.42
N LYS A 142 14.00 8.32 -3.36
CA LYS A 142 13.87 9.53 -4.18
C LYS A 142 12.69 9.40 -5.16
N GLU A 143 12.55 8.25 -5.82
CA GLU A 143 11.42 7.95 -6.70
C GLU A 143 10.08 7.98 -5.93
N ASP A 144 10.08 7.52 -4.68
CA ASP A 144 8.95 7.59 -3.76
C ASP A 144 8.69 9.00 -3.19
N GLY A 145 9.51 10.00 -3.55
CA GLY A 145 9.40 11.38 -3.05
C GLY A 145 9.70 11.55 -1.56
N LEU A 146 10.38 10.59 -0.93
CA LEU A 146 10.74 10.63 0.50
C LEU A 146 12.06 11.37 0.76
N VAL A 147 12.90 11.50 -0.27
CA VAL A 147 14.15 12.27 -0.24
C VAL A 147 14.31 13.06 -1.53
N ALA A 148 15.01 14.19 -1.46
CA ALA A 148 15.39 15.00 -2.62
C ALA A 148 16.89 14.86 -2.90
N THR A 149 17.33 15.30 -4.07
CA THR A 149 18.76 15.44 -4.39
C THR A 149 19.14 16.90 -4.61
N ALA A 150 20.22 17.34 -3.98
CA ALA A 150 20.83 18.65 -4.21
C ALA A 150 21.81 18.63 -5.39
N ASP A 151 22.51 19.76 -5.59
CA ASP A 151 23.69 19.82 -6.43
C ASP A 151 24.70 18.75 -6.06
N LYS A 152 25.34 18.16 -7.08
CA LYS A 152 26.29 17.07 -6.90
C LYS A 152 27.55 17.58 -6.21
N LYS A 153 28.04 16.82 -5.24
CA LYS A 153 29.37 17.03 -4.66
C LYS A 153 30.40 16.27 -5.52
N GLY A 154 30.90 16.93 -6.55
CA GLY A 154 31.69 16.29 -7.61
C GLY A 154 30.81 15.37 -8.47
N ARG A 155 31.15 14.08 -8.57
CA ARG A 155 30.33 13.08 -9.30
C ARG A 155 29.25 12.42 -8.44
N LYS A 156 29.15 12.76 -7.15
CA LYS A 156 28.28 12.07 -6.18
C LYS A 156 26.96 12.83 -5.99
N GLU A 157 25.87 12.09 -5.98
CA GLU A 157 24.56 12.64 -5.57
C GLU A 157 24.56 12.95 -4.07
N VAL A 158 23.96 14.09 -3.72
CA VAL A 158 23.78 14.55 -2.35
C VAL A 158 22.29 14.45 -2.04
N TYR A 159 21.94 13.62 -1.05
CA TYR A 159 20.55 13.40 -0.64
C TYR A 159 20.17 14.36 0.49
N LEU A 160 18.98 14.93 0.38
CA LEU A 160 18.34 15.81 1.34
C LEU A 160 17.01 15.19 1.79
N LYS A 161 16.55 15.54 2.98
CA LYS A 161 15.16 15.25 3.37
C LYS A 161 14.24 16.00 2.41
N TYR A 162 13.22 15.33 1.88
CA TYR A 162 12.22 15.99 1.03
C TYR A 162 11.45 16.99 1.90
N ASN A 163 11.35 18.25 1.42
CA ASN A 163 10.81 19.46 2.06
C ASN A 163 10.12 19.29 3.43
N GLU A 164 10.70 19.95 4.44
CA GLU A 164 9.92 20.71 5.43
C GLU A 164 9.61 22.10 4.85
#